data_AF-A0A8H7ZKI5-F1
#
_entry.id   AF-A0A8H7ZKI5-F1
#
_cell.length_a   1.000
_cell.length_b   1.000
_cell.length_c   1.000
_cell.angle_alpha   90.00
_cell.angle_beta   90.00
_cell.angle_gamma   90.00
#
_symmetry.space_group_name_H-M   'P 1'
#
loop_
_entity.id
_entity.type
_entity.pdbx_description
1 polymer ?
#
loop_
_entity_poly.entity_id
_entity_poly.type
_entity_poly.pdbx_seq_one_letter_code
_entity_poly.pdbx_strand_id
1 'polypeptide(L)'
;MLLNSKLIVLVSVYTASLASPIKKCKFPKKEGLVSVYADGVNAGWAMSPDEACVPGKYCPYACPPGQLMNQWNPEAKTYSYPTSMDGGLYCNSDGSTSKPFDDRELCVEGEGTVSVVNNAAKDVAFCQTVLPGNEAMLIPTNVESGEEQVLAVPGPDYYASTAAHYYVNPPGVSTKNGCIWGTSDKEVGNWAPYVAGMNTDSSGNTFVKIGVNPKHIDDFSGNTPNFGLRIVCDNPEDCNGLECELNPKNGYNKAQGPSSGVSLGAEYCIVTARNHAKAKIEVFEV
;
A
#
# COMPACT_ATOMS: atom_id res chain seq x y z
N MET A 1 78.87 35.93 5.66
CA MET A 1 77.49 35.63 6.10
C MET A 1 76.82 34.80 5.02
N LEU A 2 76.75 33.48 5.22
CA LEU A 2 76.04 32.54 4.35
C LEU A 2 74.70 32.22 5.03
N LEU A 3 73.58 32.62 4.43
CA LEU A 3 72.26 32.12 4.84
C LEU A 3 71.76 31.11 3.81
N ASN A 4 71.77 29.85 4.22
CA ASN A 4 71.08 28.73 3.58
C ASN A 4 69.61 28.77 4.01
N SER A 5 68.67 28.93 3.08
CA SER A 5 67.24 28.71 3.37
C SER A 5 66.75 27.51 2.56
N LYS A 6 66.52 26.39 3.27
CA LYS A 6 65.97 25.16 2.70
C LYS A 6 64.46 25.31 2.53
N LEU A 7 63.99 25.16 1.30
CA LEU A 7 62.57 25.06 0.97
C LEU A 7 62.08 23.66 1.36
N ILE A 8 61.16 23.57 2.33
CA ILE A 8 60.49 22.33 2.73
C ILE A 8 59.16 22.28 1.98
N VAL A 9 59.02 21.32 1.05
CA VAL A 9 57.76 21.01 0.38
C VAL A 9 57.02 19.97 1.23
N LEU A 10 55.93 20.38 1.87
CA LEU A 10 55.00 19.49 2.56
C LEU A 10 54.05 18.88 1.53
N VAL A 11 54.23 17.59 1.22
CA VAL A 11 53.28 16.81 0.42
C VAL A 11 52.21 16.26 1.37
N SER A 12 51.00 16.80 1.29
CA SER A 12 49.84 16.27 1.99
C SER A 12 49.35 15.01 1.26
N VAL A 13 49.46 13.85 1.90
CA VAL A 13 48.91 12.59 1.39
C VAL A 13 47.44 12.53 1.83
N TYR A 14 46.51 12.85 0.92
CA TYR A 14 45.10 12.56 1.12
C TYR A 14 44.85 11.07 0.89
N THR A 15 44.70 10.29 1.96
CA THR A 15 44.14 8.95 1.89
C THR A 15 42.65 9.05 1.61
N ALA A 16 42.23 8.82 0.37
CA ALA A 16 40.84 8.60 0.04
C ALA A 16 40.37 7.29 0.70
N SER A 17 39.65 7.41 1.82
CA SER A 17 38.91 6.29 2.39
C SER A 17 37.80 5.91 1.41
N LEU A 18 38.03 4.86 0.61
CA LEU A 18 36.95 4.22 -0.15
C LEU A 18 35.92 3.73 0.86
N ALA A 19 34.76 4.38 0.93
CA ALA A 19 33.66 3.90 1.74
C ALA A 19 33.33 2.48 1.31
N SER A 20 33.38 1.53 2.25
CA SER A 20 32.92 0.16 2.00
C SER A 20 31.50 0.21 1.42
N PRO A 21 31.18 -0.59 0.38
CA PRO A 21 29.85 -0.59 -0.20
C PRO A 21 28.82 -0.85 0.90
N ILE A 22 27.79 0.02 0.99
CA ILE A 22 26.73 -0.11 2.00
C ILE A 22 26.12 -1.50 1.85
N LYS A 23 26.22 -2.29 2.92
CA LYS A 23 25.66 -3.64 2.96
C LYS A 23 24.15 -3.52 2.85
N LYS A 24 23.52 -4.22 1.91
CA LYS A 24 22.05 -4.27 1.78
C LYS A 24 21.50 -5.49 2.49
N CYS A 25 20.38 -5.35 3.18
CA CYS A 25 19.68 -6.49 3.75
C CYS A 25 18.92 -7.26 2.66
N LYS A 26 19.04 -8.58 2.71
CA LYS A 26 18.42 -9.47 1.72
C LYS A 26 16.95 -9.69 2.05
N PHE A 27 16.09 -9.51 1.05
CA PHE A 27 14.69 -9.87 1.15
C PHE A 27 14.52 -11.38 1.42
N PRO A 28 13.71 -11.80 2.40
CA PRO A 28 13.61 -13.19 2.83
C PRO A 28 12.66 -14.00 1.93
N LYS A 29 13.11 -14.33 0.71
CA LYS A 29 12.32 -15.01 -0.33
C LYS A 29 11.70 -16.37 0.06
N LYS A 30 12.17 -17.01 1.14
CA LYS A 30 11.71 -18.33 1.57
C LYS A 30 10.50 -18.28 2.51
N GLU A 31 10.06 -17.09 2.90
CA GLU A 31 9.03 -16.87 3.91
C GLU A 31 7.62 -16.64 3.32
N GLY A 32 7.39 -17.01 2.06
CA GLY A 32 6.08 -16.83 1.41
C GLY A 32 5.65 -15.39 1.15
N LEU A 33 6.56 -14.42 1.34
CA LEU A 33 6.29 -13.00 1.11
C LEU A 33 6.19 -12.66 -0.37
N VAL A 34 5.40 -11.64 -0.68
CA VAL A 34 5.25 -11.11 -2.04
C VAL A 34 6.41 -10.16 -2.34
N SER A 35 7.13 -10.40 -3.44
CA SER A 35 8.25 -9.56 -3.83
C SER A 35 7.75 -8.32 -4.58
N VAL A 36 8.08 -7.14 -4.06
CA VAL A 36 7.77 -5.84 -4.67
C VAL A 36 8.99 -5.34 -5.46
N TYR A 37 8.87 -5.14 -6.78
CA TYR A 37 9.97 -4.72 -7.69
C TYR A 37 11.30 -5.45 -7.43
N ALA A 38 11.33 -6.77 -7.63
CA ALA A 38 12.51 -7.60 -7.34
C ALA A 38 13.78 -7.18 -8.10
N ASP A 39 13.61 -6.54 -9.25
CA ASP A 39 14.64 -6.01 -10.15
C ASP A 39 15.12 -4.59 -9.76
N GLY A 40 14.45 -3.93 -8.82
CA GLY A 40 14.81 -2.61 -8.32
C GLY A 40 15.91 -2.61 -7.24
N VAL A 41 16.24 -1.41 -6.76
CA VAL A 41 17.18 -1.19 -5.65
C VAL A 41 16.64 -1.77 -4.34
N ASN A 42 15.32 -1.75 -4.17
CA ASN A 42 14.56 -2.34 -3.07
C ASN A 42 14.57 -3.88 -3.08
N ALA A 43 14.94 -4.52 -4.18
CA ALA A 43 15.23 -5.96 -4.25
C ALA A 43 14.13 -6.88 -3.65
N GLY A 44 12.86 -6.48 -3.75
CA GLY A 44 11.70 -7.24 -3.25
C GLY A 44 11.02 -6.65 -2.01
N TRP A 45 11.68 -5.75 -1.26
CA TRP A 45 11.07 -5.07 -0.12
C TRP A 45 9.93 -4.16 -0.58
N ALA A 46 8.88 -4.01 0.24
CA ALA A 46 7.75 -3.12 -0.01
C ALA A 46 8.14 -1.66 0.27
N MET A 47 9.14 -1.20 -0.47
CA MET A 47 9.76 0.13 -0.44
C MET A 47 9.81 0.66 -1.87
N SER A 48 9.99 1.97 -2.04
CA SER A 48 10.10 2.54 -3.39
C SER A 48 11.22 1.86 -4.20
N PRO A 49 11.06 1.67 -5.52
CA PRO A 49 12.02 0.89 -6.33
C PRO A 49 13.47 1.41 -6.31
N ASP A 50 13.67 2.66 -5.94
CA ASP A 50 14.96 3.36 -5.80
C ASP A 50 15.49 3.38 -4.36
N GLU A 51 14.73 2.86 -3.39
CA GLU A 51 15.12 2.79 -1.99
C GLU A 51 15.75 1.43 -1.63
N ALA A 52 16.89 1.43 -0.94
CA ALA A 52 17.51 0.21 -0.43
C ALA A 52 17.15 -0.03 1.04
N CYS A 53 16.86 -1.30 1.38
CA CYS A 53 16.89 -1.77 2.76
C CYS A 53 18.35 -1.92 3.22
N VAL A 54 18.77 -1.08 4.16
CA VAL A 54 20.16 -0.94 4.65
C VAL A 54 20.22 -0.97 6.17
N PRO A 55 21.38 -1.32 6.76
CA PRO A 55 21.53 -1.44 8.20
C PRO A 55 21.03 -0.24 8.99
N GLY A 56 20.36 -0.52 10.10
CA GLY A 56 19.79 0.50 10.98
C GLY A 56 18.37 0.95 10.60
N LYS A 57 17.82 0.47 9.48
CA LYS A 57 16.44 0.75 9.06
C LYS A 57 15.50 -0.42 9.33
N TYR A 58 14.22 -0.09 9.45
CA TYR A 58 13.14 -1.04 9.27
C TYR A 58 12.78 -1.15 7.80
N CYS A 59 12.49 -2.36 7.34
CA CYS A 59 12.25 -2.68 5.94
C CYS A 59 10.88 -3.34 5.78
N PRO A 60 9.87 -2.59 5.32
CA PRO A 60 8.53 -3.11 5.08
C PRO A 60 8.53 -4.19 3.99
N TYR A 61 7.61 -5.14 4.11
CA TYR A 61 7.42 -6.22 3.15
C TYR A 61 5.93 -6.44 2.87
N ALA A 62 5.65 -7.11 1.75
CA ALA A 62 4.29 -7.42 1.33
C ALA A 62 3.91 -8.85 1.74
N CYS A 63 2.77 -8.99 2.40
CA CYS A 63 2.14 -10.27 2.66
C CYS A 63 1.24 -10.69 1.48
N PRO A 64 0.92 -11.99 1.35
CA PRO A 64 -0.08 -12.46 0.39
C PRO A 64 -1.43 -11.72 0.52
N PRO A 65 -2.24 -11.67 -0.55
CA PRO A 65 -3.59 -11.10 -0.49
C PRO A 65 -4.41 -11.63 0.68
N GLY A 66 -5.11 -10.75 1.39
CA GLY A 66 -5.86 -11.08 2.61
C GLY A 66 -5.07 -10.93 3.91
N GLN A 67 -3.73 -10.91 3.84
CA GLN A 67 -2.86 -10.85 5.01
C GLN A 67 -2.22 -9.47 5.19
N LEU A 68 -1.89 -9.16 6.45
CA LEU A 68 -1.25 -7.93 6.89
C LEU A 68 0.16 -8.20 7.40
N MET A 69 1.05 -7.23 7.22
CA MET A 69 2.39 -7.25 7.79
C MET A 69 2.31 -7.19 9.33
N ASN A 70 2.93 -8.14 10.02
CA ASN A 70 2.82 -8.28 11.48
C ASN A 70 4.14 -7.96 12.22
N GLN A 71 4.99 -7.14 11.59
CA GLN A 71 6.29 -6.72 12.12
C GLN A 71 6.49 -5.22 11.86
N TRP A 72 7.00 -4.49 12.85
CA TRP A 72 7.32 -3.06 12.80
C TRP A 72 8.07 -2.66 14.08
N ASN A 73 8.57 -1.44 14.15
CA ASN A 73 9.21 -0.91 15.36
C ASN A 73 8.26 -0.93 16.58
N PRO A 74 8.58 -1.63 17.68
CA PRO A 74 7.74 -1.67 18.88
C PRO A 74 7.48 -0.29 19.52
N GLU A 75 8.29 0.71 19.20
CA GLU A 75 8.09 2.11 19.62
C GLU A 75 7.07 2.86 18.73
N ALA A 76 6.75 2.34 17.54
CA ALA A 76 5.72 2.87 16.64
C ALA A 76 4.32 2.52 17.17
N LYS A 77 3.90 3.21 18.24
CA LYS A 77 2.60 2.97 18.90
C LYS A 77 1.46 3.84 18.35
N THR A 78 1.81 4.90 17.64
CA THR A 78 0.87 5.84 17.03
C THR A 78 1.19 6.03 15.56
N TYR A 79 0.18 6.45 14.80
CA TYR A 79 0.37 6.89 13.43
C TYR A 79 0.96 8.30 13.41
N SER A 80 2.28 8.40 13.60
CA SER A 80 3.00 9.67 13.69
C SER A 80 4.38 9.57 13.07
N TYR A 81 4.68 10.51 12.16
CA TYR A 81 6.00 10.61 11.54
C TYR A 81 7.06 11.05 12.57
N PRO A 82 8.31 10.52 12.51
CA PRO A 82 8.81 9.57 11.52
C PRO A 82 8.52 8.10 11.87
N THR A 83 8.19 7.79 13.12
CA THR A 83 8.12 6.40 13.61
C THR A 83 7.07 5.56 12.88
N SER A 84 6.04 6.16 12.29
CA SER A 84 5.08 5.44 11.45
C SER A 84 5.64 4.87 10.16
N MET A 85 6.84 5.28 9.76
CA MET A 85 7.56 4.69 8.63
C MET A 85 8.32 3.42 8.98
N ASP A 86 8.48 3.11 10.27
CA ASP A 86 9.33 2.02 10.73
C ASP A 86 8.61 0.66 10.70
N GLY A 87 8.15 0.26 9.50
CA GLY A 87 7.48 -1.02 9.27
C GLY A 87 8.42 -2.16 8.90
N GLY A 88 8.00 -3.39 9.19
CA GLY A 88 8.63 -4.62 8.72
C GLY A 88 9.80 -5.10 9.58
N LEU A 89 10.78 -5.72 8.93
CA LEU A 89 11.93 -6.34 9.59
C LEU A 89 13.03 -5.33 9.85
N TYR A 90 13.75 -5.48 10.96
CA TYR A 90 14.91 -4.64 11.23
C TYR A 90 16.14 -5.14 10.49
N CYS A 91 16.84 -4.25 9.80
CA CYS A 91 18.07 -4.56 9.08
C CYS A 91 19.29 -4.40 10.01
N ASN A 92 19.93 -5.52 10.35
CA ASN A 92 21.09 -5.57 11.23
C ASN A 92 22.35 -5.00 10.57
N SER A 93 23.35 -4.65 11.39
CA SER A 93 24.66 -4.14 10.95
C SER A 93 25.39 -5.08 9.98
N ASP A 94 25.13 -6.37 10.08
CA ASP A 94 25.70 -7.41 9.23
C ASP A 94 24.82 -7.74 8.00
N GLY A 95 23.80 -6.95 7.69
CA GLY A 95 22.93 -7.17 6.52
C GLY A 95 22.01 -8.40 6.64
N SER A 96 21.92 -9.02 7.81
CA SER A 96 20.83 -9.93 8.17
C SER A 96 19.59 -9.15 8.64
N THR A 97 18.46 -9.83 8.77
CA THR A 97 17.21 -9.22 9.24
C THR A 97 16.72 -9.90 10.52
N SER A 98 16.16 -9.13 11.45
CA SER A 98 15.49 -9.64 12.65
C SER A 98 14.02 -9.24 12.69
N LYS A 99 13.19 -10.10 13.29
CA LYS A 99 11.81 -9.76 13.65
C LYS A 99 11.86 -8.80 14.84
N PRO A 100 11.21 -7.62 14.77
CA PRO A 100 11.07 -6.77 15.95
C PRO A 100 10.17 -7.39 17.04
N PHE A 101 9.21 -8.25 16.66
CA PHE A 101 8.42 -9.05 17.56
C PHE A 101 8.76 -10.54 17.37
N ASP A 102 9.57 -11.09 18.27
CA ASP A 102 10.04 -12.48 18.19
C ASP A 102 8.93 -13.52 18.33
N ASP A 103 7.82 -13.15 18.98
CA ASP A 103 6.65 -13.99 19.23
C ASP A 103 5.57 -13.90 18.14
N ARG A 104 5.80 -13.10 17.08
CA ARG A 104 4.86 -12.92 15.98
C ARG A 104 5.36 -13.55 14.68
N GLU A 105 4.41 -14.02 13.90
CA GLU A 105 4.66 -14.36 12.50
C GLU A 105 4.96 -13.12 11.66
N LEU A 106 5.43 -13.31 10.43
CA LEU A 106 5.63 -12.19 9.51
C LEU A 106 4.30 -11.66 8.99
N CYS A 107 3.40 -12.56 8.62
CA CYS A 107 2.09 -12.20 8.11
C CYS A 107 1.01 -12.73 9.04
N VAL A 108 -0.07 -11.97 9.19
CA VAL A 108 -1.28 -12.36 9.92
C VAL A 108 -2.48 -12.18 9.00
N GLU A 109 -3.46 -13.06 9.10
CA GLU A 109 -4.73 -12.88 8.39
C GLU A 109 -5.38 -11.56 8.80
N GLY A 110 -5.94 -10.83 7.83
CA GLY A 110 -6.89 -9.78 8.13
C GLY A 110 -8.21 -10.37 8.64
N GLU A 111 -9.17 -9.49 8.90
CA GLU A 111 -10.50 -9.87 9.43
C GLU A 111 -11.33 -10.70 8.43
N GLY A 112 -10.87 -10.78 7.17
CA GLY A 112 -11.48 -11.57 6.10
C GLY A 112 -12.89 -11.12 5.74
N THR A 113 -13.27 -9.89 6.06
CA THR A 113 -14.63 -9.35 5.91
C THR A 113 -14.89 -8.70 4.56
N VAL A 114 -13.85 -8.46 3.75
CA VAL A 114 -13.96 -7.82 2.43
C VAL A 114 -13.21 -8.63 1.38
N SER A 115 -13.86 -8.85 0.25
CA SER A 115 -13.25 -9.33 -0.99
C SER A 115 -13.59 -8.43 -2.16
N VAL A 116 -12.88 -8.64 -3.27
CA VAL A 116 -13.16 -8.00 -4.57
C VAL A 116 -13.64 -9.07 -5.53
N VAL A 117 -14.72 -8.78 -6.26
CA VAL A 117 -15.19 -9.59 -7.38
C VAL A 117 -14.95 -8.81 -8.66
N ASN A 118 -14.19 -9.39 -9.59
CA ASN A 118 -13.88 -8.72 -10.84
C ASN A 118 -14.83 -9.16 -11.96
N ASN A 119 -15.86 -8.36 -12.22
CA ASN A 119 -16.79 -8.59 -13.33
C ASN A 119 -16.33 -7.91 -14.64
N ALA A 120 -15.15 -7.28 -14.67
CA ALA A 120 -14.56 -6.73 -15.89
C ALA A 120 -13.92 -7.83 -16.74
N ALA A 121 -13.76 -7.58 -18.05
CA ALA A 121 -13.17 -8.55 -18.98
C ALA A 121 -11.64 -8.74 -18.83
N LYS A 122 -10.99 -7.98 -17.94
CA LYS A 122 -9.54 -8.03 -17.71
C LYS A 122 -9.23 -7.98 -16.22
N ASP A 123 -8.06 -8.49 -15.86
CA ASP A 123 -7.52 -8.42 -14.51
C ASP A 123 -7.45 -6.98 -13.98
N VAL A 124 -7.65 -6.83 -12.67
CA VAL A 124 -7.63 -5.55 -11.98
C VAL A 124 -6.60 -5.58 -10.85
N ALA A 125 -5.74 -4.56 -10.79
CA ALA A 125 -4.76 -4.42 -9.73
C ALA A 125 -5.27 -3.50 -8.61
N PHE A 126 -5.45 -4.09 -7.42
CA PHE A 126 -5.67 -3.38 -6.16
C PHE A 126 -4.32 -3.25 -5.44
N CYS A 127 -3.87 -2.02 -5.22
CA CYS A 127 -2.55 -1.75 -4.66
C CYS A 127 -2.69 -1.14 -3.28
N GLN A 128 -2.34 -1.91 -2.24
CA GLN A 128 -2.41 -1.48 -0.86
C GLN A 128 -1.24 -0.54 -0.54
N THR A 129 -1.50 0.50 0.25
CA THR A 129 -0.44 1.33 0.84
C THR A 129 0.39 0.55 1.85
N VAL A 130 1.69 0.80 1.86
CA VAL A 130 2.61 0.21 2.84
C VAL A 130 2.47 0.96 4.16
N LEU A 131 1.77 0.36 5.13
CA LEU A 131 1.58 0.94 6.46
C LEU A 131 1.68 -0.15 7.56
N PRO A 132 2.53 0.04 8.60
CA PRO A 132 3.52 1.11 8.75
C PRO A 132 4.58 1.10 7.64
N GLY A 133 5.02 2.28 7.20
CA GLY A 133 5.91 2.41 6.06
C GLY A 133 5.81 3.78 5.38
N ASN A 134 6.26 3.84 4.13
CA ASN A 134 6.29 5.07 3.35
C ASN A 134 4.94 5.45 2.71
N GLU A 135 3.88 4.67 2.98
CA GLU A 135 2.51 4.84 2.46
C GLU A 135 2.37 4.81 0.94
N ALA A 136 3.42 4.44 0.21
CA ALA A 136 3.31 4.18 -1.21
C ALA A 136 2.44 2.94 -1.45
N MET A 137 1.64 2.95 -2.52
CA MET A 137 0.71 1.89 -2.92
C MET A 137 1.44 0.74 -3.63
N LEU A 138 2.27 0.02 -2.89
CA LEU A 138 3.23 -0.93 -3.46
C LEU A 138 2.85 -2.40 -3.26
N ILE A 139 1.98 -2.71 -2.30
CA ILE A 139 1.61 -4.10 -1.97
C ILE A 139 0.53 -4.55 -2.96
N PRO A 140 0.83 -5.55 -3.82
CA PRO A 140 -0.04 -5.86 -4.95
C PRO A 140 -1.08 -6.94 -4.62
N THR A 141 -2.32 -6.73 -5.05
CA THR A 141 -3.36 -7.76 -5.18
C THR A 141 -3.85 -7.76 -6.61
N ASN A 142 -3.65 -8.88 -7.34
CA ASN A 142 -4.24 -9.08 -8.65
C ASN A 142 -5.59 -9.78 -8.48
N VAL A 143 -6.63 -9.26 -9.13
CA VAL A 143 -7.94 -9.91 -9.20
C VAL A 143 -8.19 -10.29 -10.65
N GLU A 144 -8.07 -11.59 -10.95
CA GLU A 144 -8.27 -12.10 -12.31
C GLU A 144 -9.70 -11.86 -12.80
N SER A 145 -9.89 -11.74 -14.11
CA SER A 145 -11.23 -11.57 -14.69
C SER A 145 -12.16 -12.73 -14.31
N GLY A 146 -13.33 -12.41 -13.77
CA GLY A 146 -14.33 -13.39 -13.32
C GLY A 146 -14.07 -14.00 -11.94
N GLU A 147 -12.95 -13.66 -11.30
CA GLU A 147 -12.54 -14.26 -10.03
C GLU A 147 -12.82 -13.33 -8.82
N GLU A 148 -12.78 -13.94 -7.64
CA GLU A 148 -12.90 -13.27 -6.35
C GLU A 148 -11.58 -13.35 -5.58
N GLN A 149 -11.15 -12.24 -4.97
CA GLN A 149 -9.94 -12.18 -4.15
C GLN A 149 -10.18 -11.44 -2.84
N VAL A 150 -9.77 -12.05 -1.72
CA VAL A 150 -9.85 -11.42 -0.39
C VAL A 150 -8.88 -10.24 -0.29
N LEU A 151 -9.33 -9.15 0.35
CA LEU A 151 -8.47 -8.01 0.71
C LEU A 151 -8.02 -8.11 2.17
N ALA A 152 -6.84 -7.59 2.44
CA ALA A 152 -6.37 -7.44 3.82
C ALA A 152 -7.18 -6.31 4.51
N VAL A 153 -7.91 -6.69 5.56
CA VAL A 153 -8.73 -5.79 6.38
C VAL A 153 -8.17 -5.77 7.80
N PRO A 154 -7.62 -4.65 8.28
CA PRO A 154 -7.14 -4.53 9.65
C PRO A 154 -8.27 -4.54 10.68
N GLY A 155 -8.06 -5.30 11.76
CA GLY A 155 -8.82 -5.18 13.00
C GLY A 155 -8.24 -4.11 13.94
N PRO A 156 -8.87 -3.90 15.12
CA PRO A 156 -8.47 -2.87 16.06
C PRO A 156 -7.07 -3.07 16.65
N ASP A 157 -6.57 -4.32 16.68
CA ASP A 157 -5.26 -4.68 17.23
C ASP A 157 -4.12 -4.51 16.22
N TYR A 158 -4.44 -4.23 14.96
CA TYR A 158 -3.42 -3.90 13.96
C TYR A 158 -2.73 -2.57 14.30
N TYR A 159 -1.53 -2.38 13.75
CA TYR A 159 -0.69 -1.20 13.95
C TYR A 159 -1.49 0.12 14.12
N ALA A 160 -1.41 0.70 15.31
CA ALA A 160 -2.08 1.96 15.69
C ALA A 160 -3.61 2.01 15.37
N SER A 161 -4.29 0.86 15.37
CA SER A 161 -5.70 0.70 14.98
C SER A 161 -6.02 1.34 13.62
N THR A 162 -5.08 1.26 12.70
CA THR A 162 -5.17 1.88 11.37
C THR A 162 -6.08 1.08 10.43
N ALA A 163 -6.46 1.72 9.32
CA ALA A 163 -7.18 1.09 8.22
C ALA A 163 -6.23 0.71 7.08
N ALA A 164 -6.65 -0.24 6.25
CA ALA A 164 -6.00 -0.45 4.96
C ALA A 164 -6.53 0.58 3.95
N HIS A 165 -5.69 0.92 2.98
CA HIS A 165 -6.05 1.79 1.87
C HIS A 165 -5.53 1.18 0.57
N TYR A 166 -6.37 1.14 -0.46
CA TYR A 166 -6.04 0.59 -1.78
C TYR A 166 -6.26 1.64 -2.86
N TYR A 167 -5.39 1.63 -3.86
CA TYR A 167 -5.59 2.28 -5.15
C TYR A 167 -6.09 1.23 -6.14
N VAL A 168 -7.17 1.53 -6.86
CA VAL A 168 -7.83 0.60 -7.78
C VAL A 168 -7.54 1.03 -9.21
N ASN A 169 -6.64 0.31 -9.87
CA ASN A 169 -6.19 0.64 -11.21
C ASN A 169 -7.21 0.21 -12.29
N PRO A 170 -7.19 0.83 -13.48
CA PRO A 170 -8.05 0.42 -14.58
C PRO A 170 -7.89 -1.07 -14.97
N PRO A 171 -8.97 -1.77 -15.37
CA PRO A 171 -8.88 -3.13 -15.88
C PRO A 171 -7.87 -3.28 -17.01
N GLY A 172 -7.01 -4.30 -16.91
CA GLY A 172 -5.88 -4.55 -17.82
C GLY A 172 -4.55 -3.91 -17.40
N VAL A 173 -4.53 -3.09 -16.34
CA VAL A 173 -3.28 -2.62 -15.72
C VAL A 173 -2.78 -3.68 -14.74
N SER A 174 -1.70 -4.36 -15.09
CA SER A 174 -1.05 -5.36 -14.23
C SER A 174 -0.53 -4.74 -12.92
N THR A 175 -0.41 -5.54 -11.87
CA THR A 175 0.20 -5.13 -10.58
C THR A 175 1.59 -4.50 -10.74
N LYS A 176 2.42 -4.98 -11.66
CA LYS A 176 3.75 -4.39 -11.97
C LYS A 176 3.68 -2.93 -12.48
N ASN A 177 2.60 -2.58 -13.17
CA ASN A 177 2.42 -1.26 -13.76
C ASN A 177 1.46 -0.37 -12.96
N GLY A 178 0.63 -0.97 -12.09
CA GLY A 178 -0.37 -0.28 -11.29
C GLY A 178 0.06 -0.02 -9.86
N CYS A 179 0.88 -0.87 -9.25
CA CYS A 179 1.33 -0.71 -7.86
C CYS A 179 2.65 0.06 -7.81
N ILE A 180 2.67 1.24 -8.43
CA ILE A 180 3.82 2.14 -8.56
C ILE A 180 3.50 3.51 -7.97
N TRP A 181 4.53 4.18 -7.45
CA TRP A 181 4.50 5.64 -7.44
C TRP A 181 4.81 6.14 -8.86
N GLY A 182 3.78 6.62 -9.57
CA GLY A 182 3.85 6.92 -11.00
C GLY A 182 4.23 8.36 -11.34
N THR A 183 3.80 8.81 -12.52
CA THR A 183 3.76 10.23 -12.93
C THR A 183 2.34 10.59 -13.37
N SER A 184 2.04 11.88 -13.46
CA SER A 184 0.74 12.39 -13.94
C SER A 184 0.49 12.15 -15.44
N ASP A 185 1.33 11.38 -16.12
CA ASP A 185 1.15 11.04 -17.53
C ASP A 185 0.14 9.90 -17.74
N LYS A 186 -0.17 9.14 -16.67
CA LYS A 186 -1.08 7.99 -16.70
C LYS A 186 -1.92 7.91 -15.43
N GLU A 187 -3.17 7.47 -15.57
CA GLU A 187 -4.14 7.24 -14.48
C GLU A 187 -3.90 5.91 -13.73
N VAL A 188 -2.67 5.69 -13.27
CA VAL A 188 -2.25 4.46 -12.56
C VAL A 188 -1.49 4.79 -11.29
N GLY A 189 -1.35 3.84 -10.37
CA GLY A 189 -0.63 4.06 -9.11
C GLY A 189 -1.33 5.10 -8.25
N ASN A 190 -0.58 6.10 -7.76
CA ASN A 190 -1.16 7.24 -7.05
C ASN A 190 -2.16 8.05 -7.87
N TRP A 191 -2.20 7.90 -9.19
CA TRP A 191 -3.20 8.52 -10.06
C TRP A 191 -4.30 7.56 -10.50
N ALA A 192 -4.38 6.35 -9.95
CA ALA A 192 -5.50 5.46 -10.21
C ALA A 192 -6.84 6.17 -9.93
N PRO A 193 -7.89 5.94 -10.73
CA PRO A 193 -9.12 6.74 -10.66
C PRO A 193 -9.91 6.55 -9.37
N TYR A 194 -9.81 5.38 -8.75
CA TYR A 194 -10.54 5.05 -7.54
C TYR A 194 -9.62 4.60 -6.42
N VAL A 195 -10.12 4.79 -5.20
CA VAL A 195 -9.52 4.29 -3.97
C VAL A 195 -10.54 3.53 -3.15
N ALA A 196 -10.06 2.57 -2.37
CA ALA A 196 -10.85 1.85 -1.37
C ALA A 196 -10.19 1.96 0.02
N GLY A 197 -11.00 2.00 1.06
CA GLY A 197 -10.55 2.10 2.46
C GLY A 197 -11.39 1.19 3.35
N MET A 198 -10.76 0.47 4.27
CA MET A 198 -11.46 -0.47 5.13
C MET A 198 -10.72 -0.84 6.42
N ASN A 199 -11.50 -1.03 7.48
CA ASN A 199 -11.08 -1.53 8.78
C ASN A 199 -12.28 -2.13 9.52
N THR A 200 -12.01 -3.02 10.47
CA THR A 200 -13.01 -3.57 11.39
C THR A 200 -12.81 -2.96 12.77
N ASP A 201 -13.90 -2.55 13.42
CA ASP A 201 -13.87 -2.07 14.80
C ASP A 201 -13.95 -3.21 15.83
N SER A 202 -13.79 -2.86 17.11
CA SER A 202 -13.88 -3.82 18.22
C SER A 202 -15.28 -4.43 18.42
N SER A 203 -16.30 -3.94 17.73
CA SER A 203 -17.65 -4.51 17.70
C SER A 203 -17.87 -5.45 16.51
N GLY A 204 -16.83 -5.69 15.70
CA GLY A 204 -16.89 -6.53 14.51
C GLY A 204 -17.53 -5.85 13.31
N ASN A 205 -17.79 -4.54 13.34
CA ASN A 205 -18.30 -3.82 12.18
C ASN A 205 -17.15 -3.48 11.25
N THR A 206 -17.26 -3.86 9.98
CA THR A 206 -16.31 -3.46 8.94
C THR A 206 -16.86 -2.28 8.16
N PHE A 207 -16.09 -1.20 8.12
CA PHE A 207 -16.39 -0.03 7.30
C PHE A 207 -15.69 -0.18 5.97
N VAL A 208 -16.43 -0.16 4.87
CA VAL A 208 -15.90 -0.28 3.50
C VAL A 208 -16.24 1.00 2.76
N LYS A 209 -15.21 1.75 2.39
CA LYS A 209 -15.31 2.98 1.62
C LYS A 209 -14.78 2.74 0.21
N ILE A 210 -15.53 3.17 -0.80
CA ILE A 210 -15.01 3.40 -2.15
C ILE A 210 -15.14 4.89 -2.47
N GLY A 211 -14.18 5.45 -3.18
CA GLY A 211 -14.24 6.84 -3.60
C GLY A 211 -13.42 7.12 -4.85
N VAL A 212 -13.70 8.27 -5.45
CA VAL A 212 -12.84 8.84 -6.49
C VAL A 212 -11.53 9.27 -5.83
N ASN A 213 -10.41 9.05 -6.51
CA ASN A 213 -9.11 9.50 -6.01
C ASN A 213 -8.99 11.02 -6.20
N PRO A 214 -8.78 11.82 -5.12
CA PRO A 214 -8.55 13.25 -5.24
C PRO A 214 -7.43 13.61 -6.23
N LYS A 215 -6.35 12.82 -6.27
CA LYS A 215 -5.22 13.08 -7.17
C LYS A 215 -5.59 12.88 -8.64
N HIS A 216 -6.51 11.96 -8.93
CA HIS A 216 -7.06 11.83 -10.27
C HIS A 216 -7.93 13.04 -10.63
N ILE A 217 -8.62 13.66 -9.68
CA ILE A 217 -9.37 14.89 -9.93
C ILE A 217 -8.42 16.05 -10.26
N ASP A 218 -7.33 16.17 -9.53
CA ASP A 218 -6.36 17.25 -9.72
C ASP A 218 -5.76 17.24 -11.14
N ASP A 219 -5.36 16.07 -11.64
CA ASP A 219 -4.56 15.95 -12.86
C ASP A 219 -5.30 15.35 -14.07
N PHE A 220 -6.44 14.69 -13.85
CA PHE A 220 -7.26 14.03 -14.87
C PHE A 220 -8.75 14.42 -14.76
N SER A 221 -9.03 15.65 -14.33
CA SER A 221 -10.40 16.16 -14.19
C SER A 221 -11.23 15.97 -15.47
N GLY A 222 -12.42 15.40 -15.32
CA GLY A 222 -13.34 15.14 -16.45
C GLY A 222 -12.99 13.91 -17.29
N ASN A 223 -11.87 13.23 -17.02
CA ASN A 223 -11.60 11.92 -17.60
C ASN A 223 -12.37 10.84 -16.83
N THR A 224 -13.58 10.54 -17.30
CA THR A 224 -14.42 9.49 -16.70
C THR A 224 -13.87 8.10 -17.04
N PRO A 225 -13.53 7.26 -16.03
CA PRO A 225 -13.08 5.89 -16.27
C PRO A 225 -14.14 5.07 -17.00
N ASN A 226 -13.71 4.06 -17.76
CA ASN A 226 -14.60 3.10 -18.43
C ASN A 226 -14.98 1.89 -17.56
N PHE A 227 -14.77 1.99 -16.26
CA PHE A 227 -15.14 0.98 -15.28
C PHE A 227 -15.60 1.65 -13.98
N GLY A 228 -16.37 0.96 -13.17
CA GLY A 228 -16.90 1.44 -11.91
C GLY A 228 -16.72 0.44 -10.77
N LEU A 229 -17.04 0.90 -9.56
CA LEU A 229 -17.00 0.10 -8.34
C LEU A 229 -18.36 0.16 -7.65
N ARG A 230 -18.82 -0.94 -7.08
CA ARG A 230 -19.96 -0.95 -6.15
C ARG A 230 -19.71 -1.87 -4.98
N ILE A 231 -20.37 -1.60 -3.86
CA ILE A 231 -20.31 -2.47 -2.69
C ILE A 231 -21.61 -3.26 -2.59
N VAL A 232 -21.49 -4.58 -2.52
CA VAL A 232 -22.58 -5.51 -2.20
C VAL A 232 -22.24 -6.28 -0.92
N CYS A 233 -23.22 -6.96 -0.35
CA CYS A 233 -23.00 -7.86 0.78
C CYS A 233 -23.64 -9.21 0.49
N ASP A 234 -23.04 -10.28 1.02
CA ASP A 234 -23.56 -11.64 0.85
C ASP A 234 -25.01 -11.75 1.35
N ASN A 235 -25.31 -11.05 2.44
CA ASN A 235 -26.66 -10.80 2.90
C ASN A 235 -26.90 -9.30 3.05
N PRO A 236 -27.79 -8.69 2.22
CA PRO A 236 -28.06 -7.26 2.27
C PRO A 236 -28.53 -6.76 3.65
N GLU A 237 -29.25 -7.58 4.41
CA GLU A 237 -29.75 -7.19 5.74
C GLU A 237 -28.63 -6.96 6.76
N ASP A 238 -27.47 -7.58 6.56
CA ASP A 238 -26.32 -7.45 7.47
C ASP A 238 -25.49 -6.19 7.21
N CYS A 239 -25.86 -5.40 6.19
CA CYS A 239 -25.14 -4.20 5.79
C CYS A 239 -25.99 -2.93 5.86
N ASN A 240 -25.37 -1.88 6.39
CA ASN A 240 -25.92 -0.52 6.34
C ASN A 240 -25.20 0.27 5.25
N GLY A 241 -25.90 1.19 4.57
CA GLY A 241 -25.27 2.07 3.59
C GLY A 241 -25.16 1.50 2.17
N LEU A 242 -25.86 0.40 1.87
CA LEU A 242 -25.92 -0.22 0.54
C LEU A 242 -26.38 0.76 -0.55
N GLU A 243 -26.28 0.35 -1.82
CA GLU A 243 -26.38 1.24 -3.00
C GLU A 243 -25.18 2.20 -3.12
N CYS A 244 -24.08 1.89 -2.42
CA CYS A 244 -22.80 2.58 -2.59
C CYS A 244 -22.14 2.18 -3.90
N GLU A 245 -22.12 3.10 -4.87
CA GLU A 245 -21.61 2.86 -6.22
C GLU A 245 -20.90 4.10 -6.80
N LEU A 246 -19.78 3.86 -7.49
CA LEU A 246 -19.08 4.76 -8.38
C LEU A 246 -19.31 4.27 -9.81
N ASN A 247 -20.40 4.72 -10.45
CA ASN A 247 -20.75 4.30 -11.81
C ASN A 247 -20.48 5.44 -12.81
N PRO A 248 -19.52 5.26 -13.73
CA PRO A 248 -19.17 6.23 -14.76
C PRO A 248 -20.35 6.80 -15.57
N LYS A 249 -21.44 6.04 -15.75
CA LYS A 249 -22.64 6.50 -16.47
C LYS A 249 -23.32 7.70 -15.80
N ASN A 250 -23.07 7.90 -14.51
CA ASN A 250 -23.59 9.03 -13.75
C ASN A 250 -22.73 10.29 -13.88
N GLY A 251 -21.58 10.20 -14.57
CA GLY A 251 -20.64 11.30 -14.79
C GLY A 251 -19.36 11.17 -13.97
N TYR A 252 -18.41 12.06 -14.25
CA TYR A 252 -17.13 12.14 -13.54
C TYR A 252 -17.33 12.54 -12.08
N ASN A 253 -16.55 11.92 -11.18
CA ASN A 253 -16.56 12.23 -9.74
C ASN A 253 -17.97 12.17 -9.13
N LYS A 254 -18.65 11.04 -9.32
CA LYS A 254 -20.00 10.81 -8.81
C LYS A 254 -20.06 9.54 -7.98
N ALA A 255 -20.39 9.69 -6.71
CA ALA A 255 -20.74 8.59 -5.82
C ALA A 255 -22.24 8.57 -5.55
N GLN A 256 -22.78 7.37 -5.42
CA GLN A 256 -24.16 7.11 -5.02
C GLN A 256 -24.19 6.36 -3.69
N GLY A 257 -25.38 6.32 -3.08
CA GLY A 257 -25.63 5.65 -1.83
C GLY A 257 -26.00 6.61 -0.69
N PRO A 258 -26.70 6.10 0.34
CA PRO A 258 -27.26 6.89 1.43
C PRO A 258 -26.19 7.39 2.40
N SER A 259 -24.98 6.82 2.37
CA SER A 259 -23.81 7.24 3.16
C SER A 259 -22.70 7.77 2.25
N SER A 260 -23.08 8.66 1.33
CA SER A 260 -22.18 9.36 0.42
C SER A 260 -21.71 10.70 0.99
N GLY A 261 -20.54 11.16 0.54
CA GLY A 261 -19.95 12.42 0.99
C GLY A 261 -18.84 12.90 0.06
N VAL A 262 -18.26 14.05 0.39
CA VAL A 262 -17.17 14.66 -0.38
C VAL A 262 -15.99 14.95 0.56
N SER A 263 -14.78 14.61 0.12
CA SER A 263 -13.54 14.92 0.84
C SER A 263 -12.46 15.27 -0.18
N LEU A 264 -11.74 16.38 0.05
CA LEU A 264 -10.72 16.88 -0.89
C LEU A 264 -11.23 17.01 -2.33
N GLY A 265 -12.50 17.42 -2.49
CA GLY A 265 -13.16 17.52 -3.80
C GLY A 265 -13.61 16.19 -4.41
N ALA A 266 -13.24 15.05 -3.82
CA ALA A 266 -13.62 13.73 -4.30
C ALA A 266 -14.86 13.16 -3.61
N GLU A 267 -15.81 12.68 -4.41
CA GLU A 267 -16.98 11.97 -3.92
C GLU A 267 -16.64 10.54 -3.49
N TYR A 268 -17.27 10.07 -2.42
CA TYR A 268 -17.13 8.72 -1.90
C TYR A 268 -18.45 8.24 -1.31
N CYS A 269 -18.56 6.93 -1.08
CA CYS A 269 -19.64 6.33 -0.29
C CYS A 269 -19.10 5.22 0.62
N ILE A 270 -19.87 4.88 1.64
CA ILE A 270 -19.48 3.93 2.69
C ILE A 270 -20.59 2.91 2.91
N VAL A 271 -20.21 1.64 3.04
CA VAL A 271 -21.03 0.55 3.57
C VAL A 271 -20.44 0.08 4.89
N THR A 272 -21.30 -0.23 5.86
CA THR A 272 -20.90 -0.92 7.09
C THR A 272 -21.46 -2.34 7.08
N ALA A 273 -20.57 -3.33 6.97
CA ALA A 273 -20.90 -4.73 7.18
C ALA A 273 -20.83 -5.05 8.69
N ARG A 274 -21.94 -5.44 9.27
CA ARG A 274 -22.08 -5.59 10.73
C ARG A 274 -21.68 -6.98 11.20
N ASN A 275 -21.19 -7.10 12.44
CA ASN A 275 -20.95 -8.38 13.11
C ASN A 275 -20.13 -9.40 12.27
N HIS A 276 -19.02 -8.96 11.68
CA HIS A 276 -18.15 -9.72 10.78
C HIS A 276 -18.84 -10.27 9.50
N ALA A 277 -19.97 -9.67 9.10
CA ALA A 277 -20.58 -9.94 7.80
C ALA A 277 -19.60 -9.61 6.66
N LYS A 278 -19.85 -10.25 5.50
CA LYS A 278 -19.00 -10.15 4.32
C LYS A 278 -19.54 -9.12 3.34
N ALA A 279 -18.69 -8.17 2.99
CA ALA A 279 -18.92 -7.23 1.90
C ALA A 279 -18.01 -7.56 0.72
N LYS A 280 -18.47 -7.23 -0.48
CA LYS A 280 -17.72 -7.41 -1.73
C LYS A 280 -17.68 -6.10 -2.47
N ILE A 281 -16.50 -5.72 -2.94
CA ILE A 281 -16.34 -4.65 -3.92
C ILE A 281 -16.41 -5.30 -5.30
N GLU A 282 -17.46 -5.03 -6.05
CA GLU A 282 -17.57 -5.47 -7.44
C GLU A 282 -16.95 -4.43 -8.37
N VAL A 283 -16.05 -4.88 -9.25
CA VAL A 283 -15.52 -4.09 -10.37
C VAL A 283 -16.33 -4.42 -11.62
N PHE A 284 -16.80 -3.41 -12.35
CA PHE A 284 -17.59 -3.63 -13.58
C PHE A 284 -17.21 -2.62 -14.67
N GLU A 285 -17.36 -3.00 -15.94
CA GLU A 285 -17.16 -2.10 -17.10
C GLU A 285 -18.49 -1.41 -17.51
N VAL A 286 -18.40 -0.26 -18.18
CA VAL A 286 -19.56 0.57 -18.60
C VAL A 286 -19.76 0.69 -20.09
#